data_AF-A0A0C1Y5L9-F1
#
_entry.id   AF-A0A0C1Y5L9-F1
#
_cell.length_a   1.000
_cell.length_b   1.000
_cell.length_c   1.000
_cell.angle_alpha   90.00
_cell.angle_beta   90.00
_cell.angle_gamma   90.00
#
_symmetry.space_group_name_H-M   'P 1'
#
loop_
_entity.id
_entity.type
_entity.pdbx_description
1 polymer ?
#
loop_
_entity_poly.entity_id
_entity_poly.type
_entity_poly.pdbx_seq_one_letter_code
_entity_poly.pdbx_strand_id
1 'polypeptide(L)'
;MHSGSYFMNKERAIAAIRRELEAVTAERRAAQNDPAAYVSRIALRSFQSQRMARTHADLLNNAESRKAAEFFLNDLYGTEDLAKRDADLERVVPAMERVLPGTALKTVAEAIALDALSEKLDAAMAQRLGQSFSEEEYVAAYREAGTRTERERQIAHVESVGNALCELVRIPLIGSTLAMMRGPAKLAGLAELQSFLERGFKAFKAMKNPDLFVATIVQRERAIMDRLYAGVVDPFSLGPTGD
;
A
#
# COMPACT_ATOMS: atom_id res chain seq x y z
N MET A 1 3.56 16.75 -32.04
CA MET A 1 2.41 16.60 -31.12
C MET A 1 2.63 15.62 -29.96
N HIS A 2 3.60 14.68 -30.00
CA HIS A 2 3.87 13.76 -28.88
C HIS A 2 4.50 14.41 -27.63
N SER A 3 5.33 15.45 -27.76
CA SER A 3 5.91 16.13 -26.58
C SER A 3 4.84 16.75 -25.66
N GLY A 4 3.81 17.40 -26.21
CA GLY A 4 2.80 18.11 -25.40
C GLY A 4 1.97 17.20 -24.50
N SER A 5 1.55 16.03 -25.01
CA SER A 5 0.82 15.03 -24.21
C SER A 5 1.70 14.41 -23.12
N TYR A 6 2.99 14.19 -23.41
CA TYR A 6 3.94 13.65 -22.45
C TYR A 6 4.21 14.62 -21.28
N PHE A 7 4.43 15.91 -21.56
CA PHE A 7 4.61 16.93 -20.52
C PHE A 7 3.37 17.12 -19.65
N MET A 8 2.17 17.19 -20.25
CA MET A 8 0.92 17.28 -19.49
C MET A 8 0.67 16.07 -18.59
N ASN A 9 1.06 14.87 -19.03
CA ASN A 9 0.94 13.67 -18.20
C ASN A 9 1.87 13.71 -16.98
N LYS A 10 3.07 14.29 -17.14
CA LYS A 10 4.05 14.44 -16.08
C LYS A 10 3.61 15.45 -15.02
N GLU A 11 3.14 16.61 -15.44
CA GLU A 11 2.60 17.65 -14.54
C GLU A 11 1.40 17.14 -13.74
N ARG A 12 0.47 16.42 -14.40
CA ARG A 12 -0.68 15.80 -13.72
C ARG A 12 -0.25 14.77 -12.68
N ALA A 13 0.73 13.94 -12.98
CA ALA A 13 1.24 12.95 -12.03
C ALA A 13 1.90 13.62 -10.82
N ILE A 14 2.71 14.67 -11.03
CA ILE A 14 3.33 15.43 -9.93
C ILE A 14 2.30 16.17 -9.08
N ALA A 15 1.30 16.80 -9.70
CA ALA A 15 0.22 17.46 -8.97
C ALA A 15 -0.57 16.46 -8.12
N ALA A 16 -0.83 15.24 -8.64
CA ALA A 16 -1.44 14.17 -7.87
C ALA A 16 -0.54 13.74 -6.70
N ILE A 17 0.74 13.47 -6.94
CA ILE A 17 1.73 13.11 -5.89
C ILE A 17 1.70 14.13 -4.75
N ARG A 18 1.77 15.42 -5.05
CA ARG A 18 1.80 16.48 -4.02
C ARG A 18 0.50 16.51 -3.21
N ARG A 19 -0.65 16.45 -3.87
CA ARG A 19 -1.96 16.45 -3.22
C ARG A 19 -2.15 15.25 -2.29
N GLU A 20 -1.82 14.05 -2.77
CA GLU A 20 -2.01 12.83 -1.98
C GLU A 20 -1.03 12.76 -0.80
N LEU A 21 0.21 13.23 -0.95
CA LEU A 21 1.15 13.35 0.17
C LEU A 21 0.64 14.32 1.24
N GLU A 22 0.13 15.48 0.84
CA GLU A 22 -0.44 16.44 1.78
C GLU A 22 -1.61 15.84 2.56
N ALA A 23 -2.48 15.07 1.89
CA ALA A 23 -3.60 14.38 2.53
C ALA A 23 -3.13 13.33 3.55
N VAL A 24 -2.15 12.48 3.20
CA VAL A 24 -1.58 11.48 4.13
C VAL A 24 -0.95 12.15 5.34
N THR A 25 -0.12 13.17 5.11
CA THR A 25 0.58 13.90 6.17
C THR A 25 -0.42 14.57 7.12
N ALA A 26 -1.51 15.15 6.59
CA ALA A 26 -2.57 15.74 7.39
C ALA A 26 -3.29 14.69 8.26
N GLU A 27 -3.68 13.56 7.68
CA GLU A 27 -4.36 12.48 8.40
C GLU A 27 -3.50 11.89 9.52
N ARG A 28 -2.21 11.66 9.27
CA ARG A 28 -1.29 11.14 10.28
C ARG A 28 -1.01 12.13 11.40
N ARG A 29 -0.81 13.41 11.06
CA ARG A 29 -0.66 14.48 12.07
C ARG A 29 -1.91 14.62 12.94
N ALA A 30 -3.10 14.52 12.35
CA ALA A 30 -4.35 14.56 13.11
C ALA A 30 -4.41 13.45 14.17
N ALA A 31 -4.03 12.21 13.82
CA ALA A 31 -3.98 11.12 14.80
C ALA A 31 -2.86 11.27 15.83
N GLN A 32 -1.67 11.77 15.45
CA GLN A 32 -0.60 12.00 16.42
C GLN A 32 -0.98 13.02 17.50
N ASN A 33 -1.85 13.99 17.15
CA ASN A 33 -2.34 15.00 18.08
C ASN A 33 -3.52 14.52 18.95
N ASP A 34 -4.05 13.32 18.71
CA ASP A 34 -5.12 12.70 19.48
C ASP A 34 -4.70 11.29 19.94
N PRO A 35 -4.24 11.14 21.20
CA PRO A 35 -3.81 9.85 21.73
C PRO A 35 -4.86 8.74 21.61
N ALA A 36 -6.15 9.05 21.73
CA ALA A 36 -7.21 8.06 21.61
C ALA A 36 -7.38 7.59 20.16
N ALA A 37 -7.33 8.51 19.21
CA ALA A 37 -7.35 8.19 17.78
C ALA A 37 -6.11 7.37 17.39
N TYR A 38 -4.93 7.73 17.90
CA TYR A 38 -3.69 6.99 17.65
C TYR A 38 -3.80 5.51 18.08
N VAL A 39 -4.22 5.25 19.32
CA VAL A 39 -4.35 3.86 19.81
C VAL A 39 -5.42 3.09 19.03
N SER A 40 -6.53 3.74 18.67
CA SER A 40 -7.59 3.12 17.86
C SER A 40 -7.09 2.73 16.47
N ARG A 41 -6.26 3.57 15.84
CA ARG A 41 -5.61 3.25 14.55
C ARG A 41 -4.65 2.07 14.67
N ILE A 42 -3.87 1.98 15.74
CA ILE A 42 -2.96 0.85 15.98
C ILE A 42 -3.76 -0.45 16.18
N ALA A 43 -4.85 -0.42 16.96
CA ALA A 43 -5.74 -1.56 17.14
C ALA A 43 -6.36 -2.01 15.80
N LEU A 44 -6.85 -1.07 14.99
CA LEU A 44 -7.39 -1.35 13.66
C LEU A 44 -6.35 -2.01 12.75
N ARG A 45 -5.15 -1.44 12.63
CA ARG A 45 -4.07 -2.00 11.79
C ARG A 45 -3.68 -3.40 12.24
N SER A 46 -3.58 -3.61 13.56
CA SER A 46 -3.29 -4.94 14.12
C SER A 46 -4.36 -5.95 13.71
N PHE A 47 -5.65 -5.60 13.82
CA PHE A 47 -6.74 -6.46 13.36
C PHE A 47 -6.67 -6.73 11.86
N GLN A 48 -6.49 -5.70 11.02
CA GLN A 48 -6.42 -5.84 9.57
C GLN A 48 -5.26 -6.72 9.12
N SER A 49 -4.08 -6.55 9.74
CA SER A 49 -2.89 -7.37 9.49
C SER A 49 -3.14 -8.84 9.87
N GLN A 50 -3.71 -9.10 11.06
CA GLN A 50 -4.08 -10.45 11.49
C GLN A 50 -5.13 -11.09 10.57
N ARG A 51 -6.17 -10.35 10.19
CA ARG A 51 -7.20 -10.82 9.24
C ARG A 51 -6.56 -11.19 7.91
N MET A 52 -5.66 -10.35 7.39
CA MET A 52 -4.96 -10.61 6.14
C MET A 52 -4.06 -11.84 6.22
N ALA A 53 -3.33 -12.01 7.33
CA ALA A 53 -2.52 -13.19 7.59
C ALA A 53 -3.37 -14.47 7.61
N ARG A 54 -4.59 -14.42 8.16
CA ARG A 54 -5.53 -15.57 8.15
C ARG A 54 -6.05 -15.86 6.75
N THR A 55 -6.51 -14.84 6.01
CA THR A 55 -7.13 -15.02 4.67
C THR A 55 -6.12 -15.31 3.55
N HIS A 56 -4.83 -15.14 3.83
CA HIS A 56 -3.71 -15.40 2.90
C HIS A 56 -2.67 -16.34 3.51
N ALA A 57 -3.07 -17.21 4.43
CA ALA A 57 -2.16 -18.09 5.16
C ALA A 57 -1.37 -19.04 4.24
N ASP A 58 -1.95 -19.46 3.13
CA ASP A 58 -1.29 -20.22 2.06
C ASP A 58 -0.10 -19.46 1.45
N LEU A 59 -0.23 -18.15 1.21
CA LEU A 59 0.86 -17.31 0.68
C LEU A 59 2.00 -17.16 1.70
N LEU A 60 1.69 -17.14 2.99
CA LEU A 60 2.69 -17.12 4.08
C LEU A 60 3.37 -18.49 4.26
N ASN A 61 2.61 -19.57 4.09
CA ASN A 61 3.12 -20.92 4.27
C ASN A 61 3.95 -21.40 3.07
N ASN A 62 3.68 -20.89 1.87
CA ASN A 62 4.45 -21.19 0.67
C ASN A 62 5.83 -20.50 0.68
N ALA A 63 6.90 -21.30 0.56
CA ALA A 63 8.28 -20.83 0.58
C ALA A 63 8.62 -19.82 -0.54
N GLU A 64 7.94 -19.91 -1.69
CA GLU A 64 8.17 -19.00 -2.82
C GLU A 64 7.59 -17.60 -2.57
N SER A 65 6.43 -17.50 -1.92
CA SER A 65 5.72 -16.23 -1.68
C SER A 65 5.92 -15.65 -0.28
N ARG A 66 6.43 -16.44 0.68
CA ARG A 66 6.53 -16.04 2.10
C ARG A 66 7.17 -14.68 2.30
N LYS A 67 8.32 -14.41 1.68
CA LYS A 67 9.03 -13.13 1.85
C LYS A 67 8.23 -11.94 1.34
N ALA A 68 7.48 -12.12 0.26
CA ALA A 68 6.60 -11.08 -0.27
C ALA A 68 5.37 -10.88 0.61
N ALA A 69 4.78 -11.96 1.10
CA ALA A 69 3.67 -11.90 2.05
C ALA A 69 4.08 -11.23 3.38
N GLU A 70 5.24 -11.57 3.93
CA GLU A 70 5.80 -10.94 5.13
C GLU A 70 6.09 -9.46 4.92
N PHE A 71 6.72 -9.09 3.79
CA PHE A 71 6.94 -7.69 3.45
C PHE A 71 5.61 -6.92 3.34
N PHE A 72 4.58 -7.52 2.73
CA PHE A 72 3.28 -6.87 2.63
C PHE A 72 2.61 -6.65 4.00
N LEU A 73 2.67 -7.65 4.89
CA LEU A 73 2.08 -7.56 6.22
C LEU A 73 2.84 -6.65 7.19
N ASN A 74 4.17 -6.63 7.09
CA ASN A 74 5.02 -5.92 8.05
C ASN A 74 5.40 -4.51 7.59
N ASP A 75 5.73 -4.34 6.30
CA ASP A 75 6.26 -3.07 5.78
C ASP A 75 5.20 -2.20 5.10
N LEU A 76 4.10 -2.78 4.59
CA LEU A 76 3.02 -2.05 3.93
C LEU A 76 1.78 -1.87 4.82
N TYR A 77 1.37 -2.93 5.53
CA TYR A 77 0.22 -2.91 6.45
C TYR A 77 0.59 -3.04 7.92
N GLY A 78 1.89 -2.96 8.24
CA GLY A 78 2.35 -3.06 9.61
C GLY A 78 1.96 -1.88 10.47
N THR A 79 2.19 -2.02 11.77
CA THR A 79 1.98 -0.96 12.76
C THR A 79 3.13 0.05 12.82
N GLU A 80 4.13 -0.05 11.93
CA GLU A 80 5.27 0.86 11.91
C GLU A 80 4.87 2.28 11.46
N ASP A 81 5.55 3.28 12.02
CA ASP A 81 5.33 4.68 11.68
C ASP A 81 5.98 5.02 10.33
N LEU A 82 5.15 5.05 9.30
CA LEU A 82 5.52 5.40 7.93
C LEU A 82 5.82 6.91 7.76
N ALA A 83 5.68 7.75 8.78
CA ALA A 83 5.89 9.20 8.69
C ALA A 83 7.31 9.58 8.21
N LYS A 84 8.34 8.81 8.57
CA LYS A 84 9.70 9.06 8.08
C LYS A 84 9.84 8.80 6.58
N ARG A 85 9.19 7.74 6.07
CA ARG A 85 9.18 7.39 4.65
C ARG A 85 8.52 8.50 3.83
N ASP A 86 7.43 9.05 4.34
CA ASP A 86 6.68 10.07 3.62
C ASP A 86 7.38 11.44 3.63
N ALA A 87 8.01 11.80 4.76
CA ALA A 87 8.89 12.96 4.81
C ALA A 87 10.07 12.84 3.83
N ASP A 88 10.67 11.65 3.72
CA ASP A 88 11.69 11.36 2.71
C ASP A 88 11.11 11.51 1.28
N LEU A 89 9.89 11.02 1.06
CA LEU A 89 9.20 11.06 -0.23
C LEU A 89 8.89 12.50 -0.67
N GLU A 90 8.36 13.34 0.23
CA GLU A 90 8.11 14.76 -0.02
C GLU A 90 9.39 15.49 -0.48
N ARG A 91 10.53 15.19 0.17
CA ARG A 91 11.83 15.79 -0.17
C ARG A 91 12.34 15.40 -1.55
N VAL A 92 12.00 14.21 -2.05
CA VAL A 92 12.49 13.73 -3.35
C VAL A 92 11.57 14.06 -4.53
N VAL A 93 10.35 14.57 -4.29
CA VAL A 93 9.40 14.94 -5.38
C VAL A 93 10.06 15.82 -6.46
N PRO A 94 10.82 16.89 -6.14
CA PRO A 94 11.46 17.70 -7.18
C PRO A 94 12.52 16.93 -8.00
N ALA A 95 13.24 16.01 -7.36
CA ALA A 95 14.23 15.17 -8.05
C ALA A 95 13.53 14.16 -8.96
N MET A 96 12.43 13.55 -8.50
CA MET A 96 11.61 12.64 -9.29
C MET A 96 11.01 13.34 -10.50
N GLU A 97 10.50 14.56 -10.32
CA GLU A 97 10.00 15.41 -11.41
C GLU A 97 11.08 15.68 -12.46
N ARG A 98 12.34 15.87 -12.07
CA ARG A 98 13.43 16.09 -13.03
C ARG A 98 13.88 14.81 -13.73
N VAL A 99 13.95 13.69 -13.00
CA VAL A 99 14.65 12.47 -13.45
C VAL A 99 13.72 11.41 -14.01
N LEU A 100 12.54 11.20 -13.42
CA LEU A 100 11.69 10.07 -13.78
C LEU A 100 10.89 10.31 -15.07
N PRO A 101 10.67 9.27 -15.87
CA PRO A 101 9.72 9.31 -16.97
C PRO A 101 8.28 9.40 -16.45
N GLY A 102 7.37 9.91 -17.29
CA GLY A 102 5.97 10.08 -16.91
C GLY A 102 5.27 8.78 -16.46
N THR A 103 5.65 7.64 -17.03
CA THR A 103 5.13 6.31 -16.63
C THR A 103 5.55 5.93 -15.22
N ALA A 104 6.81 6.15 -14.84
CA ALA A 104 7.28 5.89 -13.48
C ALA A 104 6.63 6.84 -12.47
N LEU A 105 6.45 8.11 -12.84
CA LEU A 105 5.73 9.07 -12.00
C LEU A 105 4.27 8.70 -11.80
N LYS A 106 3.61 8.13 -12.83
CA LYS A 106 2.26 7.60 -12.70
C LYS A 106 2.21 6.46 -11.69
N THR A 107 3.13 5.50 -11.75
CA THR A 107 3.21 4.41 -10.76
C THR A 107 3.42 4.94 -9.34
N VAL A 108 4.27 5.96 -9.17
CA VAL A 108 4.45 6.56 -7.84
C VAL A 108 3.19 7.29 -7.39
N ALA A 109 2.52 8.03 -8.28
CA ALA A 109 1.25 8.67 -7.97
C ALA A 109 0.18 7.65 -7.52
N GLU A 110 0.13 6.46 -8.16
CA GLU A 110 -0.77 5.37 -7.77
C GLU A 110 -0.43 4.78 -6.40
N ALA A 111 0.86 4.62 -6.09
CA ALA A 111 1.31 4.13 -4.78
C ALA A 111 0.98 5.12 -3.65
N ILE A 112 1.13 6.42 -3.89
CA ILE A 112 0.76 7.45 -2.91
C ILE A 112 -0.75 7.57 -2.80
N ALA A 113 -1.49 7.47 -3.90
CA ALA A 113 -2.96 7.45 -3.88
C ALA A 113 -3.51 6.24 -3.09
N LEU A 114 -2.85 5.08 -3.20
CA LEU A 114 -3.17 3.92 -2.35
C LEU A 114 -2.99 4.25 -0.86
N ASP A 115 -1.87 4.87 -0.49
CA ASP A 115 -1.56 5.22 0.91
C ASP A 115 -2.59 6.24 1.44
N ALA A 116 -2.84 7.31 0.68
CA ALA A 116 -3.81 8.35 1.02
C ALA A 116 -5.22 7.81 1.23
N LEU A 117 -5.70 6.97 0.30
CA LEU A 117 -7.02 6.39 0.39
C LEU A 117 -7.11 5.38 1.55
N SER A 118 -6.06 4.61 1.79
CA SER A 118 -6.01 3.66 2.92
C SER A 118 -6.06 4.41 4.26
N GLU A 119 -5.24 5.45 4.43
CA GLU A 119 -5.22 6.27 5.64
C GLU A 119 -6.57 6.95 5.89
N LYS A 120 -7.20 7.51 4.86
CA LYS A 120 -8.55 8.10 4.98
C LYS A 120 -9.57 7.09 5.48
N LEU A 121 -9.60 5.90 4.87
CA LEU A 121 -10.56 4.84 5.22
C LEU A 121 -10.30 4.28 6.61
N ASP A 122 -9.03 4.09 6.97
CA ASP A 122 -8.63 3.58 8.29
C ASP A 122 -8.86 4.62 9.39
N ALA A 123 -8.65 5.91 9.11
CA ALA A 123 -9.01 7.00 10.02
C ALA A 123 -10.50 6.98 10.34
N ALA A 124 -11.34 6.87 9.30
CA ALA A 124 -12.79 6.81 9.46
C ALA A 124 -13.23 5.55 10.20
N MET A 125 -12.62 4.39 9.95
CA MET A 125 -12.91 3.17 10.70
C MET A 125 -12.48 3.27 12.17
N ALA A 126 -11.27 3.75 12.43
CA ALA A 126 -10.71 3.87 13.77
C ALA A 126 -11.54 4.80 14.66
N GLN A 127 -12.07 5.90 14.11
CA GLN A 127 -12.97 6.80 14.84
C GLN A 127 -14.26 6.11 15.31
N ARG A 128 -14.72 5.07 14.60
CA ARG A 128 -15.95 4.33 14.94
C ARG A 128 -15.69 3.18 15.91
N LEU A 129 -14.54 2.52 15.79
CA LEU A 129 -14.22 1.29 16.52
C LEU A 129 -13.61 1.54 17.90
N GLY A 130 -12.86 2.63 18.06
CA GLY A 130 -12.05 2.82 19.26
C GLY A 130 -10.91 1.79 19.37
N GLN A 131 -10.46 1.53 20.59
CA GLN A 131 -9.25 0.70 20.86
C GLN A 131 -9.55 -0.80 20.98
N SER A 132 -10.81 -1.17 21.17
CA SER A 132 -11.24 -2.56 21.36
C SER A 132 -12.55 -2.75 20.64
N PHE A 133 -12.59 -3.74 19.74
CA PHE A 133 -13.76 -4.04 18.94
C PHE A 133 -13.80 -5.52 18.55
N SER A 134 -15.00 -6.03 18.27
CA SER A 134 -15.23 -7.37 17.74
C SER A 134 -15.10 -7.42 16.21
N GLU A 135 -15.08 -8.63 15.65
CA GLU A 135 -15.09 -8.80 14.19
C GLU A 135 -16.38 -8.26 13.57
N GLU A 136 -17.53 -8.39 14.24
CA GLU A 136 -18.81 -7.85 13.82
C GLU A 136 -18.80 -6.31 13.78
N GLU A 137 -18.20 -5.68 14.79
CA GLU A 137 -18.02 -4.23 14.83
C GLU A 137 -17.08 -3.76 13.72
N TYR A 138 -15.99 -4.49 13.44
CA TYR A 138 -15.12 -4.22 12.29
C TYR A 138 -15.89 -4.29 10.96
N VAL A 139 -16.71 -5.33 10.76
CA VAL A 139 -17.51 -5.50 9.54
C VAL A 139 -18.51 -4.35 9.36
N ALA A 140 -19.18 -3.94 10.44
CA ALA A 140 -20.07 -2.78 10.41
C ALA A 140 -19.30 -1.49 10.08
N ALA A 141 -18.17 -1.25 10.75
CA ALA A 141 -17.30 -0.11 10.48
C ALA A 141 -16.79 -0.08 9.05
N TYR A 142 -16.43 -1.22 8.46
CA TYR A 142 -15.95 -1.28 7.08
C TYR A 142 -17.01 -0.78 6.09
N ARG A 143 -18.29 -1.14 6.30
CA ARG A 143 -19.40 -0.77 5.41
C ARG A 143 -19.76 0.71 5.50
N GLU A 144 -19.59 1.31 6.67
CA GLU A 144 -20.10 2.65 6.98
C GLU A 144 -19.02 3.74 6.96
N ALA A 145 -17.75 3.40 7.19
CA ALA A 145 -16.64 4.35 7.22
C ALA A 145 -16.23 4.87 5.82
N GLY A 146 -16.63 4.18 4.75
CA GLY A 146 -16.33 4.56 3.39
C GLY A 146 -17.31 3.95 2.39
N THR A 147 -17.24 4.43 1.15
CA THR A 147 -18.11 3.94 0.09
C THR A 147 -17.54 2.68 -0.58
N ARG A 148 -18.42 1.85 -1.14
CA ARG A 148 -18.02 0.69 -1.95
C ARG A 148 -17.08 1.11 -3.09
N THR A 149 -17.39 2.21 -3.76
CA THR A 149 -16.55 2.77 -4.84
C THR A 149 -15.14 3.13 -4.37
N GLU A 150 -14.98 3.65 -3.15
CA GLU A 150 -13.66 3.92 -2.59
C GLU A 150 -12.89 2.62 -2.30
N ARG A 151 -13.55 1.58 -1.78
CA ARG A 151 -12.91 0.26 -1.58
C ARG A 151 -12.50 -0.40 -2.89
N GLU A 152 -13.35 -0.32 -3.91
CA GLU A 152 -13.03 -0.80 -5.26
C GLU A 152 -11.79 -0.08 -5.84
N ARG A 153 -11.72 1.24 -5.66
CA ARG A 153 -10.54 2.04 -6.04
C ARG A 153 -9.29 1.66 -5.24
N GLN A 154 -9.42 1.44 -3.93
CA GLN A 154 -8.31 1.00 -3.08
C GLN A 154 -7.71 -0.30 -3.62
N ILE A 155 -8.55 -1.30 -3.91
CA ILE A 155 -8.09 -2.58 -4.46
C ILE A 155 -7.51 -2.43 -5.87
N ALA A 156 -8.08 -1.56 -6.72
CA ALA A 156 -7.52 -1.27 -8.03
C ALA A 156 -6.13 -0.61 -7.94
N HIS A 157 -5.88 0.24 -6.94
CA HIS A 157 -4.54 0.78 -6.68
C HIS A 157 -3.56 -0.32 -6.23
N VAL A 158 -3.98 -1.25 -5.36
CA VAL A 158 -3.17 -2.42 -4.97
C VAL A 158 -2.75 -3.21 -6.21
N GLU A 159 -3.70 -3.50 -7.10
CA GLU A 159 -3.44 -4.23 -8.36
C GLU A 159 -2.44 -3.47 -9.25
N SER A 160 -2.66 -2.18 -9.47
CA SER A 160 -1.79 -1.37 -10.35
C SER A 160 -0.36 -1.28 -9.82
N VAL A 161 -0.21 -1.02 -8.51
CA VAL A 161 1.10 -0.95 -7.85
C VAL A 161 1.79 -2.31 -7.86
N GLY A 162 1.06 -3.39 -7.56
CA GLY A 162 1.58 -4.75 -7.61
C GLY A 162 2.08 -5.14 -9.01
N ASN A 163 1.30 -4.85 -10.04
CA ASN A 163 1.68 -5.12 -11.43
C ASN A 163 2.91 -4.31 -11.86
N ALA A 164 3.00 -3.04 -11.45
CA ALA A 164 4.17 -2.22 -11.73
C ALA A 164 5.44 -2.75 -11.05
N LEU A 165 5.32 -3.31 -9.83
CA LEU A 165 6.44 -3.99 -9.17
C LEU A 165 6.84 -5.29 -9.89
N CYS A 166 5.87 -6.06 -10.40
CA CYS A 166 6.14 -7.26 -11.22
C CYS A 166 6.97 -6.91 -12.46
N GLU A 167 6.63 -5.82 -13.15
CA GLU A 167 7.42 -5.32 -14.28
C GLU A 167 8.81 -4.85 -13.85
N LEU A 168 8.90 -4.11 -12.74
CA LEU A 168 10.17 -3.57 -12.26
C LEU A 168 11.19 -4.67 -11.93
N VAL A 169 10.77 -5.79 -11.32
CA VAL A 169 11.68 -6.89 -10.97
C VAL A 169 12.21 -7.67 -12.18
N ARG A 170 11.59 -7.52 -13.35
CA ARG A 170 12.05 -8.11 -14.61
C ARG A 170 13.17 -7.32 -15.27
N ILE A 171 13.30 -6.03 -14.95
CA ILE A 171 14.30 -5.16 -15.56
C ILE A 171 15.71 -5.57 -15.06
N PRO A 172 16.65 -5.89 -15.98
CA PRO A 172 18.02 -6.22 -15.61
C PRO A 172 18.69 -5.11 -14.79
N LEU A 173 19.55 -5.50 -13.85
CA LEU A 173 20.40 -4.60 -13.07
C LEU A 173 19.70 -3.62 -12.11
N ILE A 174 18.36 -3.52 -12.08
CA ILE A 174 17.65 -2.62 -11.13
C ILE A 174 18.04 -2.89 -9.69
N GLY A 175 18.14 -4.16 -9.28
CA GLY A 175 18.57 -4.52 -7.94
C GLY A 175 19.98 -4.02 -7.60
N SER A 176 20.89 -4.06 -8.57
CA SER A 176 22.26 -3.55 -8.41
C SER A 176 22.29 -2.02 -8.34
N THR A 177 21.53 -1.34 -9.20
CA THR A 177 21.36 0.12 -9.16
C THR A 177 20.80 0.55 -7.82
N LEU A 178 19.79 -0.14 -7.31
CA LEU A 178 19.18 0.14 -6.02
C LEU A 178 20.19 -0.05 -4.89
N ALA A 179 20.95 -1.15 -4.88
CA ALA A 179 22.00 -1.37 -3.88
C ALA A 179 23.09 -0.27 -3.90
N MET A 180 23.46 0.24 -5.08
CA MET A 180 24.43 1.32 -5.23
C MET A 180 23.91 2.66 -4.66
N MET A 181 22.60 2.88 -4.64
CA MET A 181 21.98 4.11 -4.12
C MET A 181 21.97 4.21 -2.59
N ARG A 182 22.35 3.15 -1.85
CA ARG A 182 22.42 3.17 -0.38
C ARG A 182 23.27 4.30 0.19
N GLY A 183 24.48 4.49 -0.35
CA GLY A 183 25.41 5.52 0.12
C GLY A 183 24.87 6.92 -0.11
N PRO A 184 24.54 7.30 -1.37
CA PRO A 184 23.93 8.58 -1.69
C PRO A 184 22.65 8.86 -0.90
N ALA A 185 21.76 7.87 -0.75
CA ALA A 185 20.52 8.01 0.01
C ALA A 185 20.80 8.34 1.48
N LYS A 186 21.74 7.63 2.12
CA LYS A 186 22.14 7.91 3.51
C LYS A 186 22.68 9.33 3.67
N LEU A 187 23.52 9.79 2.75
CA LEU A 187 24.07 11.16 2.78
C LEU A 187 22.98 12.23 2.57
N ALA A 188 21.96 11.92 1.78
CA ALA A 188 20.82 12.80 1.53
C ALA A 188 19.74 12.74 2.63
N GLY A 189 19.90 11.88 3.64
CA GLY A 189 18.92 11.66 4.71
C GLY A 189 17.75 10.77 4.32
N LEU A 190 17.82 10.06 3.18
CA LEU A 190 16.75 9.25 2.57
C LEU A 190 16.93 7.73 2.83
N ALA A 191 17.58 7.39 3.95
CA ALA A 191 18.00 6.00 4.22
C ALA A 191 16.80 5.05 4.39
N GLU A 192 15.71 5.52 4.99
CA GLU A 192 14.52 4.71 5.24
C GLU A 192 13.77 4.42 3.94
N LEU A 193 13.51 5.45 3.12
CA LEU A 193 12.91 5.27 1.80
C LEU A 193 13.73 4.29 0.94
N GLN A 194 15.05 4.44 0.92
CA GLN A 194 15.94 3.56 0.18
C GLN A 194 15.90 2.12 0.68
N SER A 195 15.92 1.91 1.99
CA SER A 195 15.86 0.58 2.60
C SER A 195 14.52 -0.11 2.30
N PHE A 196 13.42 0.64 2.38
CA PHE A 196 12.08 0.17 2.05
C PHE A 196 11.97 -0.28 0.58
N LEU A 197 12.42 0.55 -0.37
CA LEU A 197 12.42 0.21 -1.79
C LEU A 197 13.23 -1.07 -2.07
N GLU A 198 14.37 -1.22 -1.39
CA GLU A 198 15.22 -2.39 -1.59
C GLU A 198 14.62 -3.68 -1.02
N ARG A 199 14.00 -3.62 0.17
CA ARG A 199 13.28 -4.76 0.75
C ARG A 199 12.13 -5.19 -0.15
N GLY A 200 11.31 -4.24 -0.61
CA GLY A 200 10.19 -4.52 -1.51
C GLY A 200 10.64 -5.15 -2.83
N PHE A 201 11.67 -4.58 -3.47
CA PHE A 201 12.24 -5.13 -4.70
C PHE A 201 12.74 -6.57 -4.50
N LYS A 202 13.50 -6.82 -3.42
CA LYS A 202 14.05 -8.16 -3.12
C LYS A 202 12.94 -9.17 -2.82
N ALA A 203 11.89 -8.76 -2.13
CA ALA A 203 10.75 -9.62 -1.80
C ALA A 203 10.04 -10.10 -3.07
N PHE A 204 9.75 -9.20 -4.00
CA PHE A 204 9.14 -9.56 -5.29
C PHE A 204 10.10 -10.31 -6.22
N LYS A 205 11.38 -9.95 -6.25
CA LYS A 205 12.38 -10.60 -7.12
C LYS A 205 12.62 -12.06 -6.76
N ALA A 206 12.39 -12.44 -5.50
CA ALA A 206 12.55 -13.81 -5.02
C ALA A 206 11.42 -14.74 -5.48
N MET A 207 10.28 -14.21 -5.91
CA MET A 207 9.13 -15.00 -6.35
C MET A 207 9.31 -15.50 -7.78
N LYS A 208 8.92 -16.76 -8.01
CA LYS A 208 8.88 -17.33 -9.37
C LYS A 208 7.75 -16.73 -10.21
N ASN A 209 6.60 -16.50 -9.58
CA ASN A 209 5.40 -15.95 -10.23
C ASN A 209 4.82 -14.77 -9.42
N PRO A 210 5.42 -13.58 -9.53
CA PRO A 210 4.95 -12.40 -8.79
C PRO A 210 3.57 -11.93 -9.25
N ASP A 211 3.18 -12.15 -10.51
CA ASP A 211 1.85 -11.74 -11.01
C ASP A 211 0.75 -12.59 -10.40
N LEU A 212 0.97 -13.91 -10.26
CA LEU A 212 0.03 -14.79 -9.57
C LEU A 212 -0.15 -14.38 -8.10
N PHE A 213 0.93 -13.96 -7.42
CA PHE A 213 0.85 -13.46 -6.05
C PHE A 213 -0.07 -12.22 -5.95
N VAL A 214 0.12 -11.24 -6.83
CA VAL A 214 -0.72 -10.03 -6.88
C VAL A 214 -2.17 -10.38 -7.24
N ALA A 215 -2.38 -11.21 -8.25
CA ALA A 215 -3.70 -11.64 -8.70
C ALA A 215 -4.49 -12.34 -7.58
N THR A 216 -3.84 -13.23 -6.82
CA THR A 216 -4.46 -13.93 -5.68
C THR A 216 -4.91 -12.96 -4.61
N ILE A 217 -4.06 -12.00 -4.20
CA ILE A 217 -4.43 -10.98 -3.20
C ILE A 217 -5.62 -10.16 -3.69
N VAL A 218 -5.54 -9.64 -4.92
CA VAL A 218 -6.59 -8.78 -5.49
C VAL A 218 -7.92 -9.52 -5.61
N GLN A 219 -7.90 -10.77 -6.08
CA GLN A 219 -9.10 -11.59 -6.21
C GLN A 219 -9.77 -11.83 -4.85
N ARG A 220 -8.97 -12.20 -3.84
CA ARG A 220 -9.46 -12.47 -2.49
C ARG A 220 -10.00 -11.24 -1.80
N GLU A 221 -9.30 -10.10 -1.89
CA GLU A 221 -9.77 -8.84 -1.31
C GLU A 221 -11.04 -8.33 -1.99
N ARG A 222 -11.18 -8.51 -3.32
CA ARG A 222 -12.46 -8.23 -4.02
C ARG A 222 -13.59 -9.12 -3.49
N ALA A 223 -13.35 -10.42 -3.37
CA ALA A 223 -14.34 -11.36 -2.87
C ALA A 223 -14.76 -11.06 -1.43
N ILE A 224 -13.80 -10.71 -0.55
CA ILE A 224 -14.07 -10.27 0.83
C ILE A 224 -14.89 -8.99 0.82
N MET A 225 -14.50 -7.98 0.05
CA MET A 225 -15.24 -6.71 -0.06
C MET A 225 -16.69 -6.94 -0.52
N ASP A 226 -16.89 -7.80 -1.54
CA ASP A 226 -18.23 -8.14 -2.03
C ASP A 226 -19.07 -8.82 -0.94
N ARG A 227 -18.50 -9.79 -0.21
CA ARG A 227 -19.17 -10.47 0.92
C ARG A 227 -19.48 -9.53 2.07
N LEU A 228 -18.57 -8.59 2.36
CA LEU A 228 -18.78 -7.52 3.34
C LEU A 228 -20.00 -6.71 2.93
N TYR A 229 -20.05 -6.11 1.74
CA TYR A 229 -21.21 -5.30 1.33
C TYR A 229 -22.50 -6.11 1.13
N ALA A 230 -22.41 -7.42 0.87
CA ALA A 230 -23.57 -8.30 0.73
C ALA A 230 -24.18 -8.79 2.06
N GLY A 231 -23.60 -8.44 3.21
CA GLY A 231 -24.19 -8.85 4.49
C GLY A 231 -23.89 -10.30 4.91
N VAL A 232 -22.88 -10.95 4.31
CA VAL A 232 -22.54 -12.35 4.63
C VAL A 232 -22.06 -12.47 6.08
N VAL A 233 -22.52 -13.51 6.79
CA VAL A 233 -22.23 -13.75 8.22
C VAL A 233 -20.73 -13.96 8.48
N ASP A 234 -20.06 -14.72 7.61
CA ASP A 234 -18.61 -14.93 7.65
C ASP A 234 -17.99 -14.43 6.34
N PRO A 235 -17.68 -13.12 6.24
CA PRO A 235 -17.20 -12.52 5.00
C PRO A 235 -15.74 -12.91 4.69
N PHE A 236 -14.98 -13.41 5.68
CA PHE A 236 -13.56 -13.72 5.53
C PHE A 236 -13.28 -15.19 5.21
N SER A 237 -14.26 -16.09 5.38
CA SER A 237 -14.16 -17.46 4.92
C SER A 237 -14.27 -17.57 3.40
N LEU A 238 -13.10 -17.51 2.76
CA LEU A 238 -12.91 -17.83 1.36
C LEU A 238 -12.72 -19.35 1.26
N GLY A 239 -13.63 -20.03 0.54
CA GLY A 239 -13.43 -21.45 0.21
C GLY A 239 -12.10 -21.67 -0.53
N PRO A 240 -11.60 -22.91 -0.65
CA PRO A 240 -10.37 -23.17 -1.36
C PRO A 240 -10.43 -22.55 -2.76
N THR A 241 -9.55 -21.59 -3.04
CA THR A 241 -9.36 -21.05 -4.38
C THR A 241 -8.90 -22.22 -5.25
N GLY A 242 -9.76 -22.67 -6.17
CA GLY A 242 -9.46 -23.79 -7.05
C GLY A 242 -8.19 -23.53 -7.86
N ASP A 243 -7.29 -24.52 -7.86
CA ASP A 243 -6.11 -24.61 -8.72
C ASP A 243 -6.46 -24.60 -10.22
#